data_AF-A0A926TA06-F1
#
_entry.id   AF-A0A926TA06-F1
#
_cell.length_a   1.000
_cell.length_b   1.000
_cell.length_c   1.000
_cell.angle_alpha   90.00
_cell.angle_beta   90.00
_cell.angle_gamma   90.00
#
_symmetry.space_group_name_H-M   'P 1'
#
loop_
_entity.id
_entity.type
_entity.pdbx_description
1 polymer ?
#
loop_
_entity_poly.entity_id
_entity_poly.type
_entity_poly.pdbx_seq_one_letter_code
_entity_poly.pdbx_strand_id
1 'polypeptide(L)'
;MSDSSQNLQLSLEFSDEQLLALCEAADVIACECPSYLVRLLHEVREFRRYTSECIERFPEDTETHNWLSNRASQVEMLLSITILEFLEKENLLDNHNQLNLDRLSERSRKLALSKVLY
;
A
#
# COMPACT_ATOMS: atom_id res chain seq x y z
N MET A 1 31.10 3.31 8.56
CA MET A 1 30.44 2.16 7.93
C MET A 1 29.12 2.70 7.41
N SER A 2 28.85 2.53 6.12
CA SER A 2 27.89 3.32 5.33
C SER A 2 26.46 3.25 5.89
N ASP A 3 26.03 4.35 6.50
CA ASP A 3 24.65 4.64 6.86
C ASP A 3 23.91 5.06 5.58
N SER A 4 23.54 4.06 4.77
CA SER A 4 22.67 4.28 3.62
C SER A 4 21.25 4.39 4.15
N SER A 5 20.84 5.62 4.48
CA SER A 5 19.46 5.96 4.82
C SER A 5 18.52 5.27 3.84
N GLN A 6 17.73 4.31 4.34
CA GLN A 6 16.83 3.48 3.55
C GLN A 6 15.58 4.28 3.20
N ASN A 7 15.73 5.20 2.26
CA ASN A 7 14.63 5.96 1.71
C ASN A 7 14.08 5.23 0.49
N LEU A 8 12.79 4.89 0.52
CA LEU A 8 12.11 4.24 -0.60
C LEU A 8 11.20 5.25 -1.30
N GLN A 9 11.49 5.54 -2.57
CA GLN A 9 10.62 6.39 -3.39
C GLN A 9 9.29 5.68 -3.62
N LEU A 10 8.16 6.33 -3.35
CA LEU A 10 6.83 5.80 -3.62
C LEU A 10 6.16 6.48 -4.83
N SER A 11 5.26 5.74 -5.47
CA SER A 11 4.40 6.22 -6.56
C SER A 11 2.99 5.62 -6.40
N LEU A 12 2.02 6.04 -7.22
CA LEU A 12 0.68 5.44 -7.24
C LEU A 12 0.68 4.00 -7.79
N GLU A 13 1.71 3.65 -8.54
CA GLU A 13 2.00 2.28 -8.96
C GLU A 13 3.00 1.69 -7.96
N PHE A 14 2.47 1.00 -6.94
CA PHE A 14 3.30 0.33 -5.96
C PHE A 14 3.92 -0.95 -6.53
N SER A 15 5.24 -1.10 -6.41
CA SER A 15 5.93 -2.37 -6.61
C SER A 15 5.71 -3.31 -5.43
N ASP A 16 5.94 -4.60 -5.63
CA ASP A 16 5.79 -5.60 -4.57
C ASP A 16 6.78 -5.35 -3.42
N GLU A 17 7.99 -4.86 -3.73
CA GLU A 17 8.98 -4.47 -2.71
C GLU A 17 8.48 -3.29 -1.87
N GLN A 18 7.81 -2.31 -2.49
CA GLN A 18 7.21 -1.20 -1.78
C GLN A 18 6.05 -1.65 -0.88
N LEU A 19 5.21 -2.56 -1.37
CA LEU A 19 4.10 -3.12 -0.59
C LEU A 19 4.60 -3.98 0.58
N LEU A 20 5.68 -4.74 0.38
CA LEU A 20 6.31 -5.53 1.44
C LEU A 20 6.89 -4.63 2.53
N ALA A 21 7.63 -3.58 2.16
CA ALA A 21 8.16 -2.61 3.11
C ALA A 21 7.05 -1.93 3.93
N LEU A 22 5.88 -1.68 3.33
CA LEU A 22 4.71 -1.16 4.04
C LEU A 22 4.08 -2.16 5.01
N CYS A 23 4.12 -3.46 4.70
CA CYS A 23 3.66 -4.50 5.62
C CYS A 23 4.61 -4.68 6.80
N GLU A 24 5.92 -4.72 6.54
CA GLU A 24 6.95 -4.77 7.60
C GLU A 24 6.88 -3.54 8.52
N ALA A 25 6.51 -2.39 7.97
CA ALA A 25 6.22 -1.18 8.74
C ALA A 25 4.99 -1.29 9.67
N ALA A 26 3.98 -2.09 9.31
CA ALA A 26 2.76 -2.26 10.10
C ALA A 26 3.02 -2.96 11.44
N ASP A 27 3.89 -3.96 11.43
CA ASP A 27 4.36 -4.68 12.64
C ASP A 27 5.01 -3.71 13.63
N VAL A 28 5.64 -2.66 13.10
CA VAL A 28 6.25 -1.59 13.87
C VAL A 28 5.15 -0.66 14.39
N ILE A 29 4.21 -0.18 13.56
CA ILE A 29 3.21 0.87 13.92
C ILE A 29 2.18 0.45 15.00
N ALA A 30 2.10 -0.82 15.41
CA ALA A 30 1.07 -1.32 16.33
C ALA A 30 -0.38 -1.03 15.85
N CYS A 31 -0.56 -0.88 14.53
CA CYS A 31 -1.82 -0.78 13.79
C CYS A 31 -1.69 -1.75 12.62
N GLU A 32 -2.62 -2.68 12.47
CA GLU A 32 -2.66 -3.59 11.30
C GLU A 32 -3.10 -2.89 10.01
N CYS A 33 -3.42 -1.61 10.11
CA CYS A 33 -4.03 -0.77 9.09
C CYS A 33 -3.25 -0.75 7.77
N PRO A 34 -1.90 -0.59 7.76
CA PRO A 34 -1.12 -0.67 6.51
C PRO A 34 -1.21 -2.06 5.88
N SER A 35 -1.05 -3.14 6.67
CA SER A 35 -1.17 -4.52 6.19
C SER A 35 -2.55 -4.84 5.60
N TYR A 36 -3.63 -4.30 6.16
CA TYR A 36 -4.97 -4.46 5.60
C TYR A 36 -5.13 -3.73 4.26
N LEU A 37 -4.63 -2.49 4.16
CA LEU A 37 -4.68 -1.73 2.91
C LEU A 37 -3.87 -2.41 1.79
N VAL A 38 -2.68 -2.93 2.11
CA VAL A 38 -1.86 -3.68 1.14
C VAL A 38 -2.58 -4.95 0.69
N ARG A 39 -3.19 -5.71 1.61
CA ARG A 39 -3.98 -6.90 1.25
C ARG A 39 -5.16 -6.57 0.34
N LEU A 40 -5.91 -5.50 0.64
CA LEU A 40 -7.01 -5.06 -0.22
C LEU A 40 -6.53 -4.66 -1.63
N LEU A 41 -5.41 -3.94 -1.72
CA LEU A 41 -4.81 -3.56 -2.99
C LEU A 41 -4.39 -4.80 -3.80
N HIS A 42 -3.79 -5.79 -3.14
CA HIS A 42 -3.44 -7.06 -3.78
C HIS A 42 -4.68 -7.80 -4.31
N GLU A 43 -5.74 -7.94 -3.52
CA GLU A 43 -6.98 -8.60 -3.96
C GLU A 43 -7.61 -7.90 -5.17
N VAL A 44 -7.58 -6.57 -5.20
CA VAL A 44 -8.10 -5.78 -6.33
C VAL A 44 -7.24 -5.96 -7.59
N ARG A 45 -5.92 -6.02 -7.46
CA ARG A 45 -4.99 -6.31 -8.56
C ARG A 45 -5.21 -7.71 -9.13
N GLU A 46 -5.38 -8.70 -8.27
CA GLU A 46 -5.67 -10.07 -8.69
C GLU A 46 -7.03 -10.17 -9.38
N PHE A 47 -8.06 -9.50 -8.85
CA PHE A 47 -9.36 -9.42 -9.50
C PHE A 47 -9.24 -8.77 -10.89
N ARG A 48 -8.51 -7.65 -11.02
CA ARG A 48 -8.27 -7.01 -12.31
C ARG A 48 -7.58 -7.95 -13.30
N ARG A 49 -6.53 -8.65 -12.88
CA ARG A 49 -5.82 -9.65 -13.69
C ARG A 49 -6.77 -10.76 -14.15
N TYR A 50 -7.55 -11.31 -13.22
CA TYR A 50 -8.56 -12.33 -13.51
C TYR A 50 -9.60 -11.86 -14.53
N THR A 51 -10.09 -10.62 -14.42
CA THR A 51 -11.08 -10.08 -15.37
C THR A 51 -10.51 -9.97 -16.79
N SER A 52 -9.22 -9.64 -16.94
CA SER A 52 -8.56 -9.62 -18.25
C SER A 52 -8.42 -11.02 -18.83
N GLU A 53 -8.08 -12.03 -18.02
CA GLU A 53 -8.01 -13.44 -18.44
C GLU A 53 -9.39 -14.02 -18.79
N CYS A 54 -10.48 -13.53 -18.16
CA CYS A 54 -11.84 -14.00 -18.44
C CYS A 54 -12.37 -13.58 -19.80
N ILE A 55 -11.92 -12.44 -20.34
CA ILE A 55 -12.33 -11.97 -21.67
C ILE A 55 -12.00 -13.01 -22.75
N GLU A 56 -10.83 -13.65 -22.64
CA GLU A 56 -10.42 -14.70 -23.57
C GLU A 56 -11.27 -15.97 -23.44
N ARG A 57 -11.77 -16.27 -22.23
CA ARG A 57 -12.57 -17.47 -21.94
C ARG A 57 -14.05 -17.33 -22.28
N PHE A 58 -14.60 -16.11 -22.14
CA PHE A 58 -16.02 -15.80 -22.32
C PHE A 58 -16.18 -14.58 -23.24
N PRO A 59 -15.90 -14.73 -24.55
CA PRO A 59 -15.90 -13.59 -25.47
C PRO A 59 -17.28 -12.94 -25.64
N GLU A 60 -18.38 -13.68 -25.40
CA GLU A 60 -19.74 -13.14 -25.44
C GLU A 60 -20.00 -12.11 -24.34
N ASP A 61 -19.28 -12.19 -23.22
CA ASP A 61 -19.41 -11.32 -22.05
C ASP A 61 -18.32 -10.23 -21.98
N THR A 62 -17.61 -10.00 -23.08
CA THR A 62 -16.46 -9.08 -23.16
C THR A 62 -16.78 -7.68 -22.64
N GLU A 63 -17.97 -7.14 -22.92
CA GLU A 63 -18.36 -5.81 -22.45
C GLU A 63 -18.40 -5.75 -20.92
N THR A 64 -19.06 -6.73 -20.28
CA THR A 64 -19.16 -6.85 -18.82
C THR A 64 -17.77 -7.01 -18.20
N HIS A 65 -16.91 -7.85 -18.77
CA HIS A 65 -15.56 -8.07 -18.23
C HIS A 65 -14.65 -6.84 -18.39
N ASN A 66 -14.73 -6.11 -19.50
CA ASN A 66 -14.04 -4.84 -19.66
C ASN A 66 -14.51 -3.81 -18.63
N TRP A 67 -15.82 -3.73 -18.39
CA TRP A 67 -16.38 -2.86 -17.36
C TRP A 67 -15.87 -3.22 -15.97
N LEU A 68 -15.83 -4.51 -15.61
CA LEU A 68 -15.28 -4.99 -14.33
C LEU A 68 -13.78 -4.66 -14.19
N SER A 69 -12.98 -4.90 -15.23
CA SER A 69 -11.54 -4.58 -15.25
C SER A 69 -11.30 -3.08 -15.05
N ASN A 70 -12.09 -2.23 -15.70
CA ASN A 70 -12.04 -0.78 -15.53
C ASN A 70 -12.41 -0.37 -14.10
N ARG A 71 -13.47 -0.95 -13.52
CA ARG A 71 -13.86 -0.70 -12.12
C ARG A 71 -12.77 -1.13 -11.15
N ALA A 72 -12.14 -2.28 -11.36
CA ALA A 72 -11.02 -2.74 -10.55
C ALA A 72 -9.84 -1.75 -10.61
N SER A 73 -9.51 -1.21 -11.79
CA SER A 73 -8.48 -0.19 -11.94
C SER A 73 -8.80 1.12 -11.19
N GLN A 74 -10.06 1.54 -11.16
CA GLN A 74 -10.48 2.70 -10.37
C GLN A 74 -10.32 2.47 -8.86
N VAL A 75 -10.66 1.27 -8.37
CA VAL A 75 -10.48 0.90 -6.97
C VAL A 75 -8.99 0.79 -6.61
N GLU A 76 -8.18 0.22 -7.49
CA GLU A 76 -6.72 0.16 -7.34
C GLU A 76 -6.14 1.56 -7.13
N MET A 77 -6.51 2.53 -7.99
CA MET A 77 -6.08 3.92 -7.86
C MET A 77 -6.54 4.55 -6.54
N LEU A 78 -7.79 4.35 -6.15
CA LEU A 78 -8.32 4.88 -4.88
C LEU A 78 -7.55 4.32 -3.68
N LEU A 79 -7.28 3.02 -3.66
CA LEU A 79 -6.49 2.38 -2.61
C LEU A 79 -5.05 2.92 -2.59
N SER A 80 -4.42 3.08 -3.75
CA SER A 80 -3.07 3.63 -3.84
C SER A 80 -2.98 5.06 -3.29
N ILE A 81 -3.95 5.92 -3.64
CA ILE A 81 -4.04 7.28 -3.09
C ILE A 81 -4.23 7.23 -1.58
N THR A 82 -5.14 6.36 -1.11
CA THR A 82 -5.44 6.21 0.33
C THR A 82 -4.20 5.78 1.11
N ILE A 83 -3.38 4.88 0.57
CA ILE A 83 -2.12 4.46 1.19
C ILE A 83 -1.14 5.63 1.28
N LEU A 84 -0.94 6.39 0.20
CA LEU A 84 -0.04 7.55 0.23
C LEU A 84 -0.51 8.61 1.23
N GLU A 85 -1.79 8.98 1.19
CA GLU A 85 -2.36 9.96 2.12
C GLU A 85 -2.29 9.48 3.57
N PHE A 86 -2.48 8.18 3.82
CA PHE A 86 -2.30 7.58 5.13
C PHE A 86 -0.85 7.78 5.60
N LEU A 87 0.15 7.41 4.79
CA LEU A 87 1.55 7.56 5.16
C LEU A 87 1.96 9.02 5.40
N GLU A 88 1.42 9.95 4.62
CA GLU A 88 1.60 11.39 4.82
C GLU A 88 1.01 11.86 6.16
N LYS A 89 -0.25 11.50 6.45
CA LYS A 89 -0.90 11.82 7.74
C LYS A 89 -0.14 11.23 8.92
N GLU A 90 0.50 10.09 8.70
CA GLU A 90 1.30 9.41 9.69
C GLU A 90 2.73 9.99 9.84
N ASN A 91 3.08 11.00 9.04
CA ASN A 91 4.39 11.67 8.96
C ASN A 91 5.55 10.75 8.54
N LEU A 92 5.22 9.71 7.77
CA LEU A 92 6.16 8.68 7.30
C LEU A 92 6.74 9.00 5.92
N LEU A 93 6.11 9.91 5.19
CA LEU A 93 6.61 10.45 3.92
C LEU A 93 7.28 11.80 4.15
N ASP A 94 8.37 12.03 3.41
CA ASP A 94 8.93 13.36 3.24
C ASP A 94 8.25 14.10 2.07
N ASN A 95 8.68 15.34 1.83
CA ASN A 95 8.13 16.19 0.76
C ASN A 95 8.44 15.67 -0.67
N HIS A 96 9.21 14.59 -0.81
CA HIS A 96 9.58 13.97 -2.08
C HIS A 96 8.93 12.58 -2.26
N ASN A 97 7.93 12.24 -1.43
CA ASN A 97 7.31 10.90 -1.38
C ASN A 97 8.32 9.79 -1.09
N GLN A 98 9.36 10.09 -0.31
CA GLN A 98 10.27 9.08 0.21
C GLN A 98 9.76 8.59 1.56
N LEU A 99 9.54 7.28 1.64
CA LEU A 99 9.25 6.60 2.89
C LEU A 99 10.52 6.56 3.74
N ASN A 100 10.44 7.14 4.94
CA ASN A 100 11.52 7.12 5.90
C ASN A 100 11.31 5.99 6.92
N LEU A 101 12.09 4.92 6.80
CA LEU A 101 11.98 3.74 7.66
C LEU A 101 12.42 4.00 9.11
N ASP A 102 13.27 5.00 9.36
CA ASP A 102 13.70 5.35 10.71
C ASP A 102 12.56 5.98 11.53
N ARG A 103 11.73 6.81 10.88
CA ARG A 103 10.55 7.44 11.51
C ARG A 103 9.48 6.42 11.89
N LEU A 104 9.37 5.32 11.16
CA LEU A 104 8.52 4.19 11.54
C LEU A 104 8.94 3.65 12.92
N SER A 105 10.23 3.35 13.08
CA SER A 105 10.76 2.83 14.35
C SER A 105 10.58 3.81 15.51
N GLU A 106 10.78 5.11 15.28
CA GLU A 106 10.63 6.15 16.30
C GLU A 106 9.16 6.33 16.72
N ARG A 107 8.23 6.31 15.77
CA ARG A 107 6.79 6.41 16.04
C ARG A 107 6.30 5.25 16.90
N SER A 108 6.75 4.05 16.57
CA SER A 108 6.44 2.84 17.32
C SER A 108 7.00 2.85 18.72
N ARG A 109 8.24 3.35 18.87
CA ARG A 109 8.83 3.61 20.18
C ARG A 109 8.02 4.64 20.96
N LYS A 110 7.54 5.71 20.32
CA LYS A 110 6.69 6.75 20.95
C LYS A 110 5.33 6.18 21.38
N LEU A 111 4.70 5.35 20.55
CA LEU A 111 3.45 4.65 20.87
C LEU A 111 3.64 3.67 22.03
N ALA A 112 4.71 2.87 22.02
CA ALA A 112 5.05 1.97 23.12
C ALA A 112 5.26 2.73 24.43
N LEU A 113 6.00 3.83 24.41
CA LEU A 113 6.20 4.70 25.59
C LEU A 113 4.91 5.37 26.06
N SER A 114 4.01 5.76 25.14
CA SER A 114 2.72 6.35 25.50
C SER A 114 1.74 5.37 26.17
N LYS A 115 1.84 4.07 25.85
CA LYS A 115 1.04 3.00 26.46
C LYS A 115 1.53 2.59 27.85
N VAL A 116 2.77 2.94 28.22
CA VAL A 116 3.35 2.65 29.55
C VAL A 116 3.01 3.74 30.57
N LEU A 117 2.52 4.90 30.13
CA LEU A 117 2.23 6.06 30.99
C LEU A 117 0.74 6.22 31.37
N TYR A 118 -0.08 5.19 31.18
CA TYR A 118 -1.46 5.06 31.69
C TYR A 118 -1.69 3.67 32.26
#